data_AF-A0A2G1LMP2-F1
#
_entry.id   AF-A0A2G1LMP2-F1
#
_cell.length_a   1.000
_cell.length_b   1.000
_cell.length_c   1.000
_cell.angle_alpha   90.00
_cell.angle_beta   90.00
_cell.angle_gamma   90.00
#
_symmetry.space_group_name_H-M   'P 1'
#
loop_
_entity.id
_entity.type
_entity.pdbx_description
1 polymer ?
#
loop_
_entity_poly.entity_id
_entity_poly.type
_entity_poly.pdbx_seq_one_letter_code
_entity_poly.pdbx_strand_id
1 'polypeptide(L)'
;CTLPSIIAKSITLPKIAGLVYQMKGRVDVGCDSGFAAPTTSAPVTSSTVGCTTANGFSLTNGQLTADTNVTLTIEPGVIVYGGTGTSWLAVNRGNKINAVGTATSPIIFTSRDNINGNSTETSMGQWGGVVLMGRARTTDCNSGSVGADTCERQTEGSADPATFGGRDDAYNAGTMKYVQIRYSGYVLGANTELQALTGESIGSGTTLDYIQSFNSSDDGAEFFGGTVRMKHYIATGADDDSLDADTGIQGRFQYVLIVQRPGQGDALMEIDSNGLESDTPRQNTIVANFTAIQSQVSSNNEANDQASILNRGNSDLSLVNGIVVSPNNECVRLHGTGTASTRATLTARSVLMQCNATKYIGSGSGATAYTAADVAAIFSGNNNNDAYTASLSAVFINGAAETAATAIDAKTLDSFFDTTTYVGAVKDANDTWFAGWTCNSAYAPFDSTSTARRACTSIPL
;
A
#
# COMPACT_ATOMS: atom_id res chain seq x y z
N CYS A 1 -16.64 -8.32 -20.41
CA CYS A 1 -17.85 -7.62 -19.91
C CYS A 1 -17.44 -6.25 -19.41
N THR A 2 -18.12 -5.18 -19.83
CA THR A 2 -17.83 -3.82 -19.31
C THR A 2 -18.61 -3.57 -18.03
N LEU A 3 -17.95 -3.09 -16.98
CA LEU A 3 -18.58 -2.63 -15.75
C LEU A 3 -19.24 -1.25 -15.96
N PRO A 4 -20.37 -0.96 -15.28
CA PRO A 4 -20.93 0.39 -15.28
C PRO A 4 -19.96 1.36 -14.58
N SER A 5 -20.09 2.66 -14.85
CA SER A 5 -19.32 3.69 -14.13
C SER A 5 -19.70 3.78 -12.64
N ILE A 6 -20.91 3.35 -12.28
CA ILE A 6 -21.36 3.24 -10.88
C ILE A 6 -22.11 1.92 -10.66
N ILE A 7 -21.72 1.20 -9.62
CA ILE A 7 -22.37 -0.01 -9.14
C ILE A 7 -23.37 0.42 -8.06
N ALA A 8 -24.65 0.49 -8.42
CA ALA A 8 -25.71 0.99 -7.54
C ALA A 8 -26.36 -0.08 -6.65
N LYS A 9 -26.05 -1.36 -6.88
CA LYS A 9 -26.54 -2.51 -6.11
C LYS A 9 -25.42 -3.52 -5.96
N SER A 10 -25.44 -4.30 -4.90
CA SER A 10 -24.46 -5.37 -4.73
C SER A 10 -24.49 -6.32 -5.92
N ILE A 11 -23.31 -6.59 -6.49
CA ILE A 11 -23.13 -7.50 -7.62
C ILE A 11 -22.01 -8.49 -7.31
N THR A 12 -22.02 -9.60 -8.03
CA THR A 12 -20.92 -10.57 -8.07
C THR A 12 -20.36 -10.61 -9.48
N LEU A 13 -19.04 -10.53 -9.61
CA LEU A 13 -18.31 -10.82 -10.85
C LEU A 13 -17.94 -12.30 -10.81
N PRO A 14 -18.68 -13.19 -11.49
CA PRO A 14 -18.36 -14.61 -11.47
C PRO A 14 -17.14 -14.98 -12.31
N LYS A 15 -16.42 -16.03 -11.93
CA LYS A 15 -15.38 -16.61 -12.80
C LYS A 15 -16.03 -17.45 -13.89
N ILE A 16 -16.03 -16.92 -15.11
CA ILE A 16 -16.47 -17.63 -16.32
C ILE A 16 -15.28 -17.81 -17.26
N ALA A 17 -15.13 -18.99 -17.86
CA ALA A 17 -14.05 -19.28 -18.79
C ALA A 17 -14.07 -18.32 -19.99
N GLY A 18 -12.92 -17.72 -20.31
CA GLY A 18 -12.78 -16.72 -21.39
C GLY A 18 -13.37 -15.34 -21.09
N LEU A 19 -13.96 -15.12 -19.90
CA LEU A 19 -14.51 -13.82 -19.51
C LEU A 19 -13.50 -13.00 -18.70
N VAL A 20 -13.32 -11.75 -19.12
CA VAL A 20 -12.63 -10.70 -18.37
C VAL A 20 -13.54 -9.47 -18.20
N TYR A 21 -13.34 -8.71 -17.12
CA TYR A 21 -14.14 -7.54 -16.78
C TYR A 21 -13.38 -6.25 -17.05
N GLN A 22 -13.99 -5.31 -17.75
CA GLN A 22 -13.39 -4.04 -18.15
C GLN A 22 -13.94 -2.89 -17.33
N MET A 23 -13.07 -2.06 -16.78
CA MET A 23 -13.36 -0.70 -16.33
C MET A 23 -13.09 0.25 -17.51
N LYS A 24 -14.05 1.08 -17.93
CA LYS A 24 -13.84 2.03 -19.06
C LYS A 24 -13.23 3.38 -18.64
N GLY A 25 -13.14 3.59 -17.34
CA GLY A 25 -12.74 4.79 -16.62
C GLY A 25 -12.85 4.48 -15.13
N ARG A 26 -13.05 5.50 -14.29
CA ARG A 26 -13.42 5.30 -12.88
C ARG A 26 -14.69 4.43 -12.78
N VAL A 27 -14.67 3.46 -11.88
CA VAL A 27 -15.84 2.66 -11.47
C VAL A 27 -16.08 2.87 -9.98
N ASP A 28 -17.23 3.44 -9.64
CA ASP A 28 -17.64 3.69 -8.26
C ASP A 28 -18.47 2.54 -7.69
N VAL A 29 -18.06 2.01 -6.52
CA VAL A 29 -18.85 1.06 -5.74
C VAL A 29 -19.71 1.84 -4.75
N GLY A 30 -21.00 1.97 -5.06
CA GLY A 30 -21.95 2.77 -4.29
C GLY A 30 -21.62 4.26 -4.25
N CYS A 31 -22.32 5.00 -3.41
CA CYS A 31 -22.12 6.43 -3.22
C CYS A 31 -21.29 6.72 -1.97
N ASP A 32 -20.47 7.77 -2.02
CA ASP A 32 -19.86 8.34 -0.82
C ASP A 32 -20.96 8.85 0.10
N SER A 33 -20.98 8.26 1.28
CA SER A 33 -21.97 8.53 2.31
C SER A 33 -21.41 9.42 3.43
N GLY A 34 -20.28 10.10 3.22
CA GLY A 34 -19.75 11.13 4.14
C GLY A 34 -18.88 10.57 5.27
N PHE A 35 -18.26 11.47 6.06
CA PHE A 35 -17.36 11.13 7.18
C PHE A 35 -18.01 10.32 8.31
N ALA A 36 -19.34 10.34 8.41
CA ALA A 36 -20.14 9.50 9.27
C ALA A 36 -21.34 8.98 8.47
N ALA A 37 -21.87 7.80 8.85
CA ALA A 37 -23.06 7.26 8.20
C ALA A 37 -24.23 8.26 8.27
N PRO A 38 -24.89 8.59 7.16
CA PRO A 38 -25.95 9.58 7.13
C PRO A 38 -27.19 9.05 7.82
N THR A 39 -28.02 9.95 8.34
CA THR A 39 -29.29 9.62 8.98
C THR A 39 -30.39 10.54 8.46
N THR A 40 -31.65 10.27 8.79
CA THR A 40 -32.76 11.18 8.45
C THR A 40 -32.61 12.57 9.08
N SER A 41 -31.95 12.68 10.24
CA SER A 41 -31.69 13.95 10.93
C SER A 41 -30.38 14.63 10.49
N ALA A 42 -29.51 13.90 9.79
CA ALA A 42 -28.24 14.39 9.26
C ALA A 42 -28.00 13.78 7.86
N PRO A 43 -28.78 14.20 6.84
CA PRO A 43 -28.62 13.70 5.49
C PRO A 43 -27.35 14.25 4.84
N VAL A 44 -26.79 13.51 3.89
CA VAL A 44 -25.57 13.88 3.15
C VAL A 44 -25.86 13.97 1.66
N THR A 45 -25.40 15.04 1.03
CA THR A 45 -25.33 15.11 -0.44
C THR A 45 -24.04 14.43 -0.89
N SER A 46 -24.15 13.30 -1.59
CA SER A 46 -22.97 12.58 -2.06
C SER A 46 -22.20 13.38 -3.11
N SER A 47 -20.88 13.35 -3.05
CA SER A 47 -19.99 13.89 -4.09
C SER A 47 -19.78 12.92 -5.25
N THR A 48 -20.16 11.64 -5.09
CA THR A 48 -19.97 10.61 -6.11
C THR A 48 -20.81 10.90 -7.35
N VAL A 49 -20.13 11.05 -8.49
CA VAL A 49 -20.77 11.23 -9.80
C VAL A 49 -21.68 10.04 -10.09
N GLY A 50 -22.92 10.33 -10.47
CA GLY A 50 -23.92 9.31 -10.75
C GLY A 50 -24.68 8.80 -9.52
N CYS A 51 -24.45 9.34 -8.32
CA CYS A 51 -25.30 9.07 -7.16
C CYS A 51 -26.68 9.73 -7.32
N THR A 52 -27.58 9.08 -8.07
CA THR A 52 -28.89 9.62 -8.45
C THR A 52 -29.99 8.57 -8.35
N THR A 53 -31.24 9.00 -8.23
CA THR A 53 -32.41 8.12 -8.32
C THR A 53 -32.51 7.42 -9.68
N ALA A 54 -32.04 8.05 -10.77
CA ALA A 54 -31.99 7.47 -12.10
C ALA A 54 -31.05 6.25 -12.19
N ASN A 55 -29.97 6.26 -11.41
CA ASN A 55 -29.07 5.11 -11.27
C ASN A 55 -29.50 4.10 -10.20
N GLY A 56 -30.67 4.31 -9.57
CA GLY A 56 -31.28 3.34 -8.66
C GLY A 56 -30.99 3.55 -7.18
N PHE A 57 -30.43 4.70 -6.78
CA PHE A 57 -30.22 5.04 -5.37
C PHE A 57 -31.47 5.64 -4.72
N SER A 58 -31.67 5.35 -3.44
CA SER A 58 -32.73 5.94 -2.63
C SER A 58 -32.26 7.27 -2.04
N LEU A 59 -32.83 8.38 -2.52
CA LEU A 59 -32.50 9.74 -2.06
C LEU A 59 -33.75 10.46 -1.55
N THR A 60 -33.61 11.17 -0.42
CA THR A 60 -34.64 12.07 0.11
C THR A 60 -34.23 13.50 -0.19
N ASN A 61 -35.01 14.23 -1.00
CA ASN A 61 -34.67 15.58 -1.45
C ASN A 61 -33.27 15.69 -2.07
N GLY A 62 -32.84 14.65 -2.80
CA GLY A 62 -31.51 14.60 -3.43
C GLY A 62 -30.36 14.21 -2.47
N GLN A 63 -30.65 13.80 -1.24
CA GLN A 63 -29.65 13.46 -0.23
C GLN A 63 -29.78 12.01 0.25
N LEU A 64 -28.67 11.42 0.67
CA LEU A 64 -28.61 10.13 1.36
C LEU A 64 -29.03 10.31 2.82
N THR A 65 -29.83 9.38 3.32
CA THR A 65 -30.25 9.30 4.74
C THR A 65 -29.80 8.00 5.41
N ALA A 66 -29.04 7.17 4.69
CA ALA A 66 -28.36 5.96 5.15
C ALA A 66 -27.24 5.63 4.14
N ASP A 67 -26.28 4.80 4.56
CA ASP A 67 -25.26 4.25 3.66
C ASP A 67 -25.90 3.47 2.50
N THR A 68 -25.29 3.55 1.32
CA THR A 68 -25.78 2.79 0.16
C THR A 68 -25.56 1.29 0.28
N ASN A 69 -24.64 0.84 1.16
CA ASN A 69 -24.42 -0.56 1.51
C ASN A 69 -24.21 -1.49 0.30
N VAL A 70 -23.57 -0.98 -0.75
CA VAL A 70 -23.24 -1.76 -1.95
C VAL A 70 -22.00 -2.61 -1.65
N THR A 71 -22.03 -3.87 -2.09
CA THR A 71 -20.85 -4.74 -2.08
C THR A 71 -20.51 -5.21 -3.49
N LEU A 72 -19.30 -4.91 -3.96
CA LEU A 72 -18.72 -5.54 -5.14
C LEU A 72 -18.05 -6.84 -4.73
N THR A 73 -18.64 -7.98 -5.07
CA THR A 73 -18.02 -9.29 -4.89
C THR A 73 -17.30 -9.73 -6.15
N ILE A 74 -16.08 -10.23 -6.01
CA ILE A 74 -15.25 -10.73 -7.11
C ILE A 74 -14.83 -12.15 -6.77
N GLU A 75 -15.25 -13.12 -7.58
CA GLU A 75 -14.93 -14.53 -7.35
C GLU A 75 -13.44 -14.85 -7.60
N PRO A 76 -12.89 -15.91 -6.98
CA PRO A 76 -11.53 -16.37 -7.25
C PRO A 76 -11.22 -16.55 -8.74
N GLY A 77 -10.03 -16.12 -9.18
CA GLY A 77 -9.56 -16.27 -10.57
C GLY A 77 -10.17 -15.29 -11.58
N VAL A 78 -11.01 -14.35 -11.12
CA VAL A 78 -11.52 -13.26 -11.96
C VAL A 78 -10.39 -12.30 -12.32
N ILE A 79 -10.45 -11.82 -13.57
CA ILE A 79 -9.55 -10.79 -14.08
C ILE A 79 -10.37 -9.54 -14.38
N VAL A 80 -9.98 -8.43 -13.76
CA VAL A 80 -10.52 -7.09 -13.99
C VAL A 80 -9.42 -6.25 -14.62
N TYR A 81 -9.73 -5.45 -15.64
CA TYR A 81 -8.73 -4.61 -16.28
C TYR A 81 -9.18 -3.18 -16.52
N GLY A 82 -8.24 -2.24 -16.39
CA GLY A 82 -8.38 -0.86 -16.83
C GLY A 82 -8.40 -0.78 -18.35
N GLY A 83 -9.48 -0.27 -18.91
CA GLY A 83 -9.69 -0.15 -20.35
C GLY A 83 -8.97 1.04 -20.97
N THR A 84 -8.58 2.02 -20.14
CA THR A 84 -7.83 3.24 -20.45
C THR A 84 -6.88 3.55 -19.29
N GLY A 85 -5.94 4.48 -19.49
CA GLY A 85 -5.11 4.99 -18.40
C GLY A 85 -5.91 5.58 -17.24
N THR A 86 -6.96 6.33 -17.53
CA THR A 86 -7.85 6.93 -16.52
C THR A 86 -8.81 5.93 -15.85
N SER A 87 -8.62 4.63 -16.04
CA SER A 87 -9.44 3.60 -15.40
C SER A 87 -8.95 3.26 -14.01
N TRP A 88 -9.83 3.24 -13.01
CA TRP A 88 -9.52 2.83 -11.63
C TRP A 88 -10.80 2.43 -10.89
N LEU A 89 -10.63 1.69 -9.79
CA LEU A 89 -11.74 1.25 -8.94
C LEU A 89 -11.83 2.11 -7.69
N ALA A 90 -13.00 2.70 -7.44
CA ALA A 90 -13.28 3.55 -6.29
C ALA A 90 -14.30 2.88 -5.36
N VAL A 91 -13.87 2.41 -4.18
CA VAL A 91 -14.79 1.86 -3.17
C VAL A 91 -15.15 2.96 -2.19
N ASN A 92 -16.28 3.62 -2.42
CA ASN A 92 -16.71 4.79 -1.64
C ASN A 92 -17.14 4.44 -0.21
N ARG A 93 -17.00 5.40 0.72
CA ARG A 93 -17.45 5.26 2.12
C ARG A 93 -18.93 4.85 2.22
N GLY A 94 -19.23 3.90 3.09
CA GLY A 94 -20.55 3.25 3.22
C GLY A 94 -20.71 2.00 2.35
N ASN A 95 -19.68 1.58 1.62
CA ASN A 95 -19.70 0.44 0.68
C ASN A 95 -18.47 -0.44 0.85
N LYS A 96 -18.48 -1.61 0.19
CA LYS A 96 -17.48 -2.67 0.41
C LYS A 96 -17.02 -3.34 -0.87
N ILE A 97 -15.80 -3.86 -0.83
CA ILE A 97 -15.29 -4.87 -1.77
C ILE A 97 -15.17 -6.23 -1.07
N ASN A 98 -15.50 -7.30 -1.78
CA ASN A 98 -15.22 -8.66 -1.36
C ASN A 98 -14.48 -9.38 -2.50
N ALA A 99 -13.16 -9.18 -2.56
CA ALA A 99 -12.26 -9.75 -3.55
C ALA A 99 -11.38 -10.81 -2.88
N VAL A 100 -11.92 -12.02 -2.73
CA VAL A 100 -11.26 -13.12 -2.05
C VAL A 100 -10.89 -14.19 -3.07
N GLY A 101 -9.65 -14.11 -3.56
CA GLY A 101 -9.02 -15.14 -4.37
C GLY A 101 -8.54 -16.33 -3.53
N THR A 102 -7.77 -17.20 -4.15
CA THR A 102 -7.11 -18.33 -3.49
C THR A 102 -5.67 -18.45 -3.95
N ALA A 103 -4.87 -19.23 -3.21
CA ALA A 103 -3.49 -19.53 -3.59
C ALA A 103 -3.37 -20.01 -5.05
N THR A 104 -4.32 -20.81 -5.54
CA THR A 104 -4.31 -21.35 -6.91
C THR A 104 -5.07 -20.51 -7.93
N SER A 105 -5.94 -19.60 -7.47
CA SER A 105 -6.81 -18.77 -8.32
C SER A 105 -6.87 -17.35 -7.74
N PRO A 106 -5.76 -16.59 -7.82
CA PRO A 106 -5.75 -15.20 -7.38
C PRO A 106 -6.66 -14.35 -8.26
N ILE A 107 -7.18 -13.26 -7.70
CA ILE A 107 -7.85 -12.22 -8.48
C ILE A 107 -6.78 -11.32 -9.08
N ILE A 108 -6.93 -10.94 -10.35
CA ILE A 108 -5.95 -10.09 -11.05
C ILE A 108 -6.62 -8.80 -11.49
N PHE A 109 -6.13 -7.68 -10.98
CA PHE A 109 -6.36 -6.35 -11.52
C PHE A 109 -5.18 -5.96 -12.41
N THR A 110 -5.45 -5.53 -13.64
CA THR A 110 -4.39 -5.26 -14.63
C THR A 110 -4.80 -4.21 -15.67
N SER A 111 -3.97 -3.98 -16.67
CA SER A 111 -4.26 -3.10 -17.80
C SER A 111 -4.78 -3.85 -19.02
N ARG A 112 -5.42 -3.12 -19.94
CA ARG A 112 -5.76 -3.61 -21.28
C ARG A 112 -4.54 -4.10 -22.05
N ASP A 113 -3.39 -3.46 -21.89
CA ASP A 113 -2.17 -3.81 -22.61
C ASP A 113 -1.61 -5.15 -22.14
N ASN A 114 -1.73 -5.46 -20.85
CA ASN A 114 -1.34 -6.77 -20.32
C ASN A 114 -2.29 -7.87 -20.82
N ILE A 115 -3.60 -7.60 -20.91
CA ILE A 115 -4.59 -8.51 -21.51
C ILE A 115 -4.24 -8.84 -22.96
N ASN A 116 -3.77 -7.84 -23.71
CA ASN A 116 -3.41 -7.99 -25.13
C ASN A 116 -2.00 -8.56 -25.36
N GLY A 117 -1.24 -8.83 -24.30
CA GLY A 117 0.15 -9.31 -24.40
C GLY A 117 1.16 -8.24 -24.84
N ASN A 118 0.84 -6.96 -24.66
CA ASN A 118 1.68 -5.83 -25.03
C ASN A 118 2.56 -5.33 -23.86
N SER A 119 2.27 -5.72 -22.61
CA SER A 119 3.07 -5.32 -21.45
C SER A 119 4.37 -6.11 -21.34
N THR A 120 5.42 -5.42 -20.94
CA THR A 120 6.78 -5.93 -20.72
C THR A 120 7.15 -5.87 -19.23
N GLU A 121 8.35 -6.34 -18.89
CA GLU A 121 8.93 -6.24 -17.53
C GLU A 121 9.19 -4.79 -17.08
N THR A 122 9.13 -3.82 -18.00
CA THR A 122 9.34 -2.39 -17.73
C THR A 122 8.08 -1.55 -17.96
N SER A 123 6.98 -2.18 -18.36
CA SER A 123 5.70 -1.47 -18.48
C SER A 123 5.20 -1.09 -17.09
N MET A 124 4.52 0.05 -17.00
CA MET A 124 3.91 0.65 -15.80
C MET A 124 2.97 1.78 -16.24
N GLY A 125 2.18 2.35 -15.33
CA GLY A 125 1.35 3.52 -15.61
C GLY A 125 0.28 3.29 -16.67
N GLN A 126 -0.29 2.08 -16.74
CA GLN A 126 -1.22 1.71 -17.82
C GLN A 126 -2.69 1.87 -17.41
N TRP A 127 -2.96 2.04 -16.12
CA TRP A 127 -4.25 2.36 -15.51
C TRP A 127 -4.02 2.92 -14.09
N GLY A 128 -5.05 3.42 -13.40
CA GLY A 128 -4.91 4.07 -12.09
C GLY A 128 -4.58 3.09 -10.97
N GLY A 129 -5.55 2.31 -10.48
CA GLY A 129 -5.33 1.41 -9.35
C GLY A 129 -6.62 1.00 -8.65
N VAL A 130 -6.48 0.43 -7.45
CA VAL A 130 -7.62 0.10 -6.57
C VAL A 130 -7.59 1.01 -5.35
N VAL A 131 -8.63 1.83 -5.20
CA VAL A 131 -8.76 2.81 -4.12
C VAL A 131 -9.88 2.39 -3.16
N LEU A 132 -9.54 2.25 -1.88
CA LEU A 132 -10.47 1.94 -0.80
C LEU A 132 -10.64 3.16 0.10
N MET A 133 -11.80 3.81 0.05
CA MET A 133 -12.10 4.98 0.89
C MET A 133 -12.89 4.58 2.13
N GLY A 134 -12.40 4.98 3.28
CA GLY A 134 -12.99 4.71 4.58
C GLY A 134 -13.23 5.94 5.44
N ARG A 135 -13.71 5.69 6.66
CA ARG A 135 -14.12 6.69 7.65
C ARG A 135 -13.22 6.73 8.88
N ALA A 136 -12.12 5.99 8.91
CA ALA A 136 -11.19 6.07 10.03
C ALA A 136 -10.54 7.47 10.10
N ARG A 137 -9.95 7.80 11.24
CA ARG A 137 -9.36 9.12 11.45
C ARG A 137 -8.14 9.34 10.55
N THR A 138 -7.97 10.58 10.10
CA THR A 138 -6.85 11.07 9.28
C THR A 138 -6.49 12.50 9.70
N THR A 139 -5.31 12.97 9.31
CA THR A 139 -4.87 14.37 9.51
C THR A 139 -4.85 15.17 8.21
N ASP A 140 -4.44 16.44 8.28
CA ASP A 140 -4.28 17.38 7.16
C ASP A 140 -5.54 17.50 6.28
N CYS A 141 -6.61 17.93 6.94
CA CYS A 141 -7.94 17.99 6.37
C CYS A 141 -8.01 18.94 5.17
N ASN A 142 -8.60 18.49 4.05
CA ASN A 142 -9.11 19.39 3.02
C ASN A 142 -10.40 20.08 3.49
N SER A 143 -11.21 19.39 4.31
CA SER A 143 -12.41 19.94 4.95
C SER A 143 -12.66 19.33 6.33
N GLY A 144 -13.44 20.03 7.17
CA GLY A 144 -13.69 19.61 8.55
C GLY A 144 -12.54 19.96 9.50
N SER A 145 -12.34 19.17 10.54
CA SER A 145 -11.28 19.41 11.53
C SER A 145 -10.84 18.11 12.22
N VAL A 146 -9.52 17.99 12.45
CA VAL A 146 -8.92 16.98 13.32
C VAL A 146 -9.56 16.98 14.71
N GLY A 147 -9.65 18.15 15.38
CA GLY A 147 -10.11 18.24 16.77
C GLY A 147 -11.60 17.93 16.96
N ALA A 148 -12.38 17.89 15.88
CA ALA A 148 -13.80 17.53 15.90
C ALA A 148 -14.07 16.10 15.40
N ASP A 149 -13.01 15.36 15.02
CA ASP A 149 -13.10 14.07 14.32
C ASP A 149 -14.03 14.15 13.08
N THR A 150 -13.92 15.25 12.32
CA THR A 150 -14.65 15.45 11.04
C THR A 150 -13.69 15.68 9.88
N CYS A 151 -12.41 15.36 10.07
CA CYS A 151 -11.38 15.53 9.06
C CYS A 151 -11.71 14.71 7.82
N GLU A 152 -11.78 15.38 6.67
CA GLU A 152 -11.97 14.76 5.37
C GLU A 152 -10.88 15.22 4.42
N ARG A 153 -10.42 14.28 3.58
CA ARG A 153 -9.45 14.51 2.52
C ARG A 153 -10.00 14.09 1.17
N GLN A 154 -9.32 14.51 0.11
CA GLN A 154 -9.58 14.06 -1.26
C GLN A 154 -8.51 13.08 -1.70
N THR A 155 -8.93 12.02 -2.39
CA THR A 155 -8.04 11.12 -3.12
C THR A 155 -7.20 11.89 -4.11
N GLU A 156 -5.91 11.58 -4.14
CA GLU A 156 -4.98 12.25 -5.03
C GLU A 156 -5.34 12.04 -6.50
N GLY A 157 -5.13 13.07 -7.34
CA GLY A 157 -5.30 12.97 -8.79
C GLY A 157 -6.72 12.83 -9.29
N SER A 158 -7.70 12.66 -8.40
CA SER A 158 -9.08 12.42 -8.80
C SER A 158 -9.74 13.69 -9.32
N ALA A 159 -9.99 13.74 -10.64
CA ALA A 159 -10.65 14.86 -11.29
C ALA A 159 -12.10 15.07 -10.80
N ASP A 160 -12.82 13.96 -10.58
CA ASP A 160 -14.12 13.97 -9.88
C ASP A 160 -13.88 13.74 -8.38
N PRO A 161 -14.54 14.46 -7.46
CA PRO A 161 -14.30 14.28 -6.03
C PRO A 161 -14.39 12.81 -5.57
N ALA A 162 -13.43 12.41 -4.75
CA ALA A 162 -13.35 11.12 -4.09
C ALA A 162 -12.87 11.40 -2.67
N THR A 163 -13.80 11.35 -1.72
CA THR A 163 -13.57 11.84 -0.36
C THR A 163 -13.40 10.69 0.61
N PHE A 164 -12.43 10.82 1.49
CA PHE A 164 -12.17 9.88 2.58
C PHE A 164 -12.00 10.60 3.92
N GLY A 165 -11.91 9.83 5.00
CA GLY A 165 -11.72 10.34 6.36
C GLY A 165 -13.01 10.37 7.16
N GLY A 166 -12.87 10.45 8.48
CA GLY A 166 -13.97 10.53 9.43
C GLY A 166 -13.56 10.16 10.85
N ARG A 167 -14.43 9.43 11.55
CA ARG A 167 -14.29 9.10 12.99
C ARG A 167 -14.52 7.63 13.36
N ASP A 168 -14.54 6.74 12.38
CA ASP A 168 -14.79 5.31 12.57
C ASP A 168 -13.53 4.48 12.29
N ASP A 169 -12.66 4.34 13.30
CA ASP A 169 -11.44 3.53 13.19
C ASP A 169 -11.71 2.01 13.06
N ALA A 170 -12.96 1.59 13.26
CA ALA A 170 -13.40 0.22 13.01
C ALA A 170 -14.03 0.05 11.61
N TYR A 171 -14.02 1.09 10.77
CA TYR A 171 -14.62 1.07 9.46
C TYR A 171 -14.14 -0.12 8.63
N ASN A 172 -15.09 -0.78 7.95
CA ASN A 172 -14.83 -1.98 7.17
C ASN A 172 -15.11 -1.71 5.69
N ALA A 173 -14.04 -1.44 4.92
CA ALA A 173 -14.09 -1.31 3.46
C ALA A 173 -14.19 -2.68 2.73
N GLY A 174 -14.14 -3.77 3.48
CA GLY A 174 -14.31 -5.13 2.99
C GLY A 174 -13.05 -5.99 3.11
N THR A 175 -12.89 -6.94 2.19
CA THR A 175 -11.79 -7.91 2.20
C THR A 175 -11.16 -8.02 0.82
N MET A 176 -9.84 -7.88 0.77
CA MET A 176 -9.02 -8.25 -0.38
C MET A 176 -8.04 -9.33 0.05
N LYS A 177 -8.10 -10.50 -0.59
CA LYS A 177 -7.20 -11.61 -0.29
C LYS A 177 -6.76 -12.38 -1.53
N TYR A 178 -5.48 -12.71 -1.66
CA TYR A 178 -4.88 -13.32 -2.85
C TYR A 178 -5.19 -12.50 -4.11
N VAL A 179 -4.72 -11.25 -4.11
CA VAL A 179 -4.95 -10.28 -5.17
C VAL A 179 -3.62 -9.86 -5.78
N GLN A 180 -3.59 -9.76 -7.10
CA GLN A 180 -2.50 -9.13 -7.83
C GLN A 180 -3.00 -7.83 -8.46
N ILE A 181 -2.21 -6.77 -8.36
CA ILE A 181 -2.46 -5.49 -8.99
C ILE A 181 -1.23 -5.16 -9.85
N ARG A 182 -1.41 -5.12 -11.17
CA ARG A 182 -0.29 -5.03 -12.11
C ARG A 182 -0.40 -3.76 -12.96
N TYR A 183 0.72 -3.08 -13.20
CA TYR A 183 0.86 -2.00 -14.18
C TYR A 183 0.00 -0.75 -13.90
N SER A 184 -0.24 -0.43 -12.62
CA SER A 184 -0.92 0.78 -12.12
C SER A 184 -0.06 2.04 -12.24
N GLY A 185 -0.53 3.20 -11.75
CA GLY A 185 0.27 4.44 -11.73
C GLY A 185 -0.07 5.48 -12.80
N TYR A 186 -1.20 5.37 -13.52
CA TYR A 186 -1.46 6.32 -14.61
C TYR A 186 -1.57 7.76 -14.10
N VAL A 187 -0.76 8.64 -14.69
CA VAL A 187 -0.70 10.08 -14.42
C VAL A 187 -2.04 10.77 -14.68
N LEU A 188 -2.73 11.19 -13.62
CA LEU A 188 -4.00 11.92 -13.68
C LEU A 188 -3.81 13.44 -13.64
N GLY A 189 -2.69 13.91 -13.10
CA GLY A 189 -2.29 15.32 -12.98
C GLY A 189 -0.76 15.46 -13.00
N ALA A 190 -0.24 16.69 -12.89
CA ALA A 190 1.21 16.88 -12.79
C ALA A 190 1.69 16.46 -11.40
N ASN A 191 2.52 15.39 -11.34
CA ASN A 191 2.91 14.71 -10.09
C ASN A 191 1.65 14.34 -9.30
N THR A 192 0.77 13.60 -9.96
CA THR A 192 -0.48 13.15 -9.38
C THR A 192 -0.89 11.86 -10.07
N GLU A 193 -0.37 10.78 -9.54
CA GLU A 193 -0.57 9.42 -9.99
C GLU A 193 -1.49 8.70 -9.00
N LEU A 194 -1.96 7.50 -9.35
CA LEU A 194 -2.63 6.62 -8.39
C LEU A 194 -1.78 5.38 -8.21
N GLN A 195 -1.74 4.90 -6.99
CA GLN A 195 -0.94 3.80 -6.51
C GLN A 195 -1.55 2.46 -6.95
N ALA A 196 -0.82 1.35 -6.78
CA ALA A 196 -1.43 0.05 -7.07
C ALA A 196 -2.62 -0.23 -6.14
N LEU A 197 -2.36 -0.16 -4.82
CA LEU A 197 -3.38 -0.21 -3.78
C LEU A 197 -3.33 1.08 -2.98
N THR A 198 -4.43 1.82 -2.97
CA THR A 198 -4.59 3.03 -2.16
C THR A 198 -5.57 2.76 -1.03
N GLY A 199 -5.09 2.81 0.20
CA GLY A 199 -5.92 2.65 1.39
C GLY A 199 -6.14 3.97 2.10
N GLU A 200 -7.31 4.57 1.91
CA GLU A 200 -7.59 5.92 2.39
C GLU A 200 -8.53 5.88 3.58
N SER A 201 -8.02 6.12 4.79
CA SER A 201 -8.80 6.07 6.03
C SER A 201 -9.60 4.79 6.21
N ILE A 202 -9.05 3.67 5.76
CA ILE A 202 -9.64 2.36 6.03
C ILE A 202 -9.45 2.01 7.52
N GLY A 203 -10.48 1.42 8.13
CA GLY A 203 -10.45 1.03 9.53
C GLY A 203 -9.98 -0.40 9.74
N SER A 204 -9.80 -0.74 11.01
CA SER A 204 -9.38 -2.07 11.49
C SER A 204 -10.36 -3.20 11.15
N GLY A 205 -11.58 -2.88 10.72
CA GLY A 205 -12.54 -3.85 10.19
C GLY A 205 -12.24 -4.30 8.75
N THR A 206 -11.33 -3.61 8.05
CA THR A 206 -10.90 -3.95 6.69
C THR A 206 -9.82 -5.03 6.74
N THR A 207 -9.91 -6.03 5.85
CA THR A 207 -8.93 -7.12 5.78
C THR A 207 -8.15 -7.06 4.48
N LEU A 208 -6.83 -6.89 4.59
CA LEU A 208 -5.87 -6.97 3.48
C LEU A 208 -4.87 -8.10 3.79
N ASP A 209 -4.81 -9.12 2.94
CA ASP A 209 -3.93 -10.28 3.16
C ASP A 209 -3.52 -10.91 1.82
N TYR A 210 -2.25 -11.24 1.61
CA TYR A 210 -1.77 -11.77 0.31
C TYR A 210 -2.09 -10.82 -0.86
N ILE A 211 -1.47 -9.65 -0.86
CA ILE A 211 -1.57 -8.66 -1.94
C ILE A 211 -0.22 -8.52 -2.61
N GLN A 212 -0.21 -8.59 -3.94
CA GLN A 212 0.97 -8.31 -4.76
C GLN A 212 0.72 -7.08 -5.62
N SER A 213 1.57 -6.08 -5.52
CA SER A 213 1.70 -5.02 -6.53
C SER A 213 2.88 -5.34 -7.46
N PHE A 214 2.68 -5.11 -8.76
CA PHE A 214 3.71 -5.31 -9.79
C PHE A 214 3.74 -4.10 -10.73
N ASN A 215 4.89 -3.43 -10.79
CA ASN A 215 5.15 -2.32 -11.69
C ASN A 215 4.10 -1.20 -11.66
N SER A 216 3.85 -0.64 -10.47
CA SER A 216 3.25 0.69 -10.40
C SER A 216 4.25 1.71 -10.95
N SER A 217 3.80 2.73 -11.69
CA SER A 217 4.67 3.90 -12.02
C SER A 217 4.71 4.94 -10.91
N ASP A 218 4.00 4.65 -9.84
CA ASP A 218 3.91 5.38 -8.59
C ASP A 218 4.15 4.34 -7.49
N ASP A 219 3.46 4.45 -6.36
CA ASP A 219 3.66 3.51 -5.26
C ASP A 219 3.12 2.10 -5.48
N GLY A 220 3.81 1.14 -4.86
CA GLY A 220 3.37 -0.24 -4.75
C GLY A 220 2.10 -0.35 -3.89
N ALA A 221 2.03 0.39 -2.80
CA ALA A 221 0.84 0.61 -2.00
C ALA A 221 1.07 1.83 -1.11
N GLU A 222 0.06 2.68 -1.00
CA GLU A 222 0.09 3.87 -0.16
C GLU A 222 -1.16 3.92 0.72
N PHE A 223 -0.97 4.42 1.94
CA PHE A 223 -2.02 4.45 2.94
C PHE A 223 -2.12 5.82 3.62
N PHE A 224 -3.25 6.49 3.42
CA PHE A 224 -3.54 7.81 3.99
C PHE A 224 -4.44 7.69 5.22
N GLY A 225 -3.86 7.79 6.41
CA GLY A 225 -4.60 7.73 7.66
C GLY A 225 -5.24 6.37 7.93
N GLY A 226 -6.10 6.33 8.96
CA GLY A 226 -6.84 5.13 9.34
C GLY A 226 -6.09 4.12 10.18
N THR A 227 -6.67 2.93 10.37
CA THR A 227 -6.14 1.86 11.22
C THR A 227 -5.89 0.60 10.39
N VAL A 228 -4.83 0.64 9.60
CA VAL A 228 -4.51 -0.38 8.60
C VAL A 228 -3.89 -1.62 9.25
N ARG A 229 -4.34 -2.80 8.81
CA ARG A 229 -3.86 -4.10 9.25
C ARG A 229 -3.66 -4.97 8.02
N MET A 230 -2.41 -5.30 7.71
CA MET A 230 -2.07 -6.06 6.50
C MET A 230 -1.02 -7.14 6.78
N LYS A 231 -1.28 -8.35 6.30
CA LYS A 231 -0.29 -9.44 6.29
C LYS A 231 0.01 -9.86 4.84
N HIS A 232 1.22 -10.39 4.62
CA HIS A 232 1.62 -10.94 3.32
C HIS A 232 1.48 -9.92 2.19
N TYR A 233 2.31 -8.87 2.25
CA TYR A 233 2.40 -7.86 1.20
C TYR A 233 3.64 -8.10 0.34
N ILE A 234 3.47 -8.04 -0.98
CA ILE A 234 4.56 -8.12 -1.94
C ILE A 234 4.51 -6.89 -2.85
N ALA A 235 5.57 -6.10 -2.83
CA ALA A 235 5.78 -5.01 -3.79
C ALA A 235 6.91 -5.38 -4.74
N THR A 236 6.66 -5.27 -6.04
CA THR A 236 7.67 -5.56 -7.07
C THR A 236 7.75 -4.45 -8.09
N GLY A 237 8.84 -3.68 -8.04
CA GLY A 237 9.12 -2.64 -9.01
C GLY A 237 8.15 -1.45 -8.99
N ALA A 238 7.76 -0.93 -7.83
CA ALA A 238 7.18 0.43 -7.79
C ALA A 238 8.19 1.43 -8.39
N ASP A 239 7.77 2.43 -9.15
CA ASP A 239 8.72 3.41 -9.73
C ASP A 239 9.01 4.59 -8.81
N ASP A 240 8.10 4.83 -7.86
CA ASP A 240 8.29 5.65 -6.68
C ASP A 240 8.53 4.72 -5.47
N ASP A 241 7.66 4.70 -4.45
CA ASP A 241 7.86 3.94 -3.22
C ASP A 241 7.13 2.60 -3.16
N SER A 242 7.75 1.61 -2.53
CA SER A 242 7.13 0.28 -2.47
C SER A 242 6.06 0.14 -1.37
N LEU A 243 6.23 0.84 -0.26
CA LEU A 243 5.25 0.96 0.81
C LEU A 243 5.32 2.40 1.33
N ASP A 244 4.29 3.17 1.05
CA ASP A 244 4.16 4.53 1.56
C ASP A 244 2.99 4.63 2.56
N ALA A 245 3.11 5.54 3.52
CA ALA A 245 2.15 5.71 4.58
C ALA A 245 2.17 7.14 5.13
N ASP A 246 0.98 7.76 5.12
CA ASP A 246 0.81 9.19 5.40
C ASP A 246 -0.34 9.53 6.36
N THR A 247 -0.40 10.81 6.69
CA THR A 247 -1.57 11.50 7.27
C THR A 247 -2.14 10.87 8.53
N GLY A 248 -1.25 10.44 9.44
CA GLY A 248 -1.64 9.98 10.78
C GLY A 248 -2.03 8.50 10.89
N ILE A 249 -1.72 7.70 9.86
CA ILE A 249 -2.02 6.26 9.83
C ILE A 249 -1.53 5.53 11.09
N GLN A 250 -2.37 4.61 11.58
CA GLN A 250 -2.05 3.63 12.62
C GLN A 250 -1.81 2.25 11.98
N GLY A 251 -0.67 2.08 11.32
CA GLY A 251 -0.39 0.93 10.44
C GLY A 251 0.31 -0.25 11.14
N ARG A 252 -0.14 -1.49 10.87
CA ARG A 252 0.61 -2.71 11.23
C ARG A 252 0.73 -3.62 10.02
N PHE A 253 1.97 -3.92 9.64
CA PHE A 253 2.31 -4.71 8.47
C PHE A 253 3.21 -5.88 8.87
N GLN A 254 2.89 -7.10 8.44
CA GLN A 254 3.73 -8.28 8.69
C GLN A 254 3.90 -9.17 7.46
N TYR A 255 5.09 -9.75 7.29
CA TYR A 255 5.45 -10.54 6.10
C TYR A 255 5.44 -9.66 4.85
N VAL A 256 6.33 -8.68 4.85
CA VAL A 256 6.44 -7.67 3.78
C VAL A 256 7.66 -7.94 2.93
N LEU A 257 7.45 -8.25 1.65
CA LEU A 257 8.52 -8.53 0.70
C LEU A 257 8.53 -7.47 -0.39
N ILE A 258 9.61 -6.70 -0.43
CA ILE A 258 9.79 -5.61 -1.39
C ILE A 258 11.02 -5.94 -2.25
N VAL A 259 10.83 -5.99 -3.56
CA VAL A 259 11.91 -6.21 -4.52
C VAL A 259 11.84 -5.17 -5.63
N GLN A 260 12.81 -4.26 -5.60
CA GLN A 260 12.88 -3.16 -6.54
C GLN A 260 13.40 -3.62 -7.90
N ARG A 261 12.91 -2.99 -8.98
CA ARG A 261 13.51 -3.18 -10.32
C ARG A 261 14.97 -2.71 -10.28
N PRO A 262 15.92 -3.46 -10.84
CA PRO A 262 17.31 -3.01 -10.90
C PRO A 262 17.42 -1.65 -11.60
N GLY A 263 17.95 -0.66 -10.88
CA GLY A 263 18.27 0.67 -11.39
C GLY A 263 17.09 1.64 -11.49
N GLN A 264 15.93 1.31 -10.89
CA GLN A 264 14.70 2.10 -10.92
C GLN A 264 14.07 2.15 -9.52
N GLY A 265 13.01 2.95 -9.32
CA GLY A 265 12.35 3.13 -8.01
C GLY A 265 12.92 4.28 -7.19
N ASP A 266 12.14 4.76 -6.24
CA ASP A 266 12.60 5.69 -5.22
C ASP A 266 13.02 4.95 -3.96
N ALA A 267 12.36 5.15 -2.82
CA ALA A 267 12.61 4.41 -1.60
C ALA A 267 11.86 3.06 -1.60
N LEU A 268 12.31 2.16 -0.73
CA LEU A 268 11.56 0.94 -0.44
C LEU A 268 10.41 1.25 0.51
N MET A 269 10.56 2.25 1.37
CA MET A 269 9.53 2.75 2.27
C MET A 269 9.70 4.26 2.46
N GLU A 270 8.69 5.04 2.09
CA GLU A 270 8.48 6.40 2.60
C GLU A 270 7.45 6.33 3.73
N ILE A 271 7.67 7.09 4.80
CA ILE A 271 6.77 7.17 5.95
C ILE A 271 6.73 8.64 6.39
N ASP A 272 5.74 9.36 5.88
CA ASP A 272 5.62 10.80 5.99
C ASP A 272 4.39 11.25 6.80
N SER A 273 4.46 12.40 7.46
CA SER A 273 3.32 13.17 7.99
C SER A 273 3.78 14.62 8.20
N ASN A 274 4.34 15.22 7.16
CA ASN A 274 5.02 16.52 7.17
C ASN A 274 4.07 17.71 6.94
N GLY A 275 4.47 18.90 7.39
CA GLY A 275 3.76 20.16 7.15
C GLY A 275 2.68 20.52 8.17
N LEU A 276 2.09 19.53 8.86
CA LEU A 276 1.16 19.73 9.99
C LEU A 276 1.54 18.85 11.19
N GLU A 277 2.78 18.94 11.65
CA GLU A 277 3.32 17.98 12.63
C GLU A 277 2.65 18.01 14.01
N SER A 278 1.77 18.97 14.28
CA SER A 278 0.98 19.01 15.53
C SER A 278 -0.34 18.26 15.45
N ASP A 279 -0.78 17.83 14.27
CA ASP A 279 -2.04 17.14 14.09
C ASP A 279 -2.03 15.76 14.76
N THR A 280 -3.22 15.31 15.12
CA THR A 280 -3.45 14.01 15.75
C THR A 280 -4.55 13.23 15.01
N PRO A 281 -4.50 11.90 14.92
CA PRO A 281 -3.51 11.03 15.53
C PRO A 281 -2.12 11.20 14.88
N ARG A 282 -1.08 11.15 15.71
CA ARG A 282 0.30 11.05 15.22
C ARG A 282 0.44 9.72 14.50
N GLN A 283 1.10 9.72 13.35
CA GLN A 283 1.34 8.51 12.57
C GLN A 283 2.17 7.49 13.36
N ASN A 284 1.74 6.24 13.36
CA ASN A 284 2.38 5.15 14.08
C ASN A 284 2.31 3.85 13.26
N THR A 285 3.40 3.55 12.58
CA THR A 285 3.55 2.41 11.68
C THR A 285 4.56 1.42 12.24
N ILE A 286 4.18 0.13 12.28
CA ILE A 286 5.10 -0.97 12.60
C ILE A 286 5.14 -1.93 11.42
N VAL A 287 6.34 -2.16 10.90
CA VAL A 287 6.62 -3.14 9.84
C VAL A 287 7.46 -4.27 10.44
N ALA A 288 6.88 -5.46 10.49
CA ALA A 288 7.49 -6.65 11.10
C ALA A 288 7.75 -7.76 10.07
N ASN A 289 8.83 -8.51 10.22
CA ASN A 289 9.16 -9.63 9.31
C ASN A 289 9.16 -9.18 7.85
N PHE A 290 10.12 -8.32 7.50
CA PHE A 290 10.22 -7.76 6.15
C PHE A 290 11.56 -8.06 5.50
N THR A 291 11.57 -8.20 4.18
CA THR A 291 12.77 -8.27 3.34
C THR A 291 12.60 -7.25 2.23
N ALA A 292 13.45 -6.22 2.20
CA ALA A 292 13.38 -5.12 1.25
C ALA A 292 14.70 -4.99 0.49
N ILE A 293 14.64 -4.96 -0.85
CA ILE A 293 15.82 -5.13 -1.72
C ILE A 293 15.85 -4.03 -2.79
N GLN A 294 16.92 -3.23 -2.76
CA GLN A 294 17.27 -2.25 -3.80
C GLN A 294 18.68 -2.53 -4.32
N SER A 295 18.78 -3.42 -5.31
CA SER A 295 20.08 -3.99 -5.72
C SER A 295 21.02 -3.03 -6.46
N GLN A 296 20.50 -1.95 -7.05
CA GLN A 296 21.25 -0.99 -7.87
C GLN A 296 20.80 0.44 -7.56
N VAL A 297 21.67 1.40 -7.83
CA VAL A 297 21.37 2.84 -7.73
C VAL A 297 20.26 3.21 -8.71
N SER A 298 19.28 3.97 -8.23
CA SER A 298 18.23 4.56 -9.04
C SER A 298 18.39 6.08 -9.07
N SER A 299 18.27 6.69 -10.24
CA SER A 299 18.33 8.15 -10.36
C SER A 299 17.15 8.85 -9.69
N ASN A 300 15.99 8.19 -9.58
CA ASN A 300 14.84 8.74 -8.88
C ASN A 300 15.19 8.90 -7.40
N ASN A 301 15.67 7.81 -6.78
CA ASN A 301 16.11 7.84 -5.39
C ASN A 301 17.20 8.88 -5.10
N GLU A 302 18.23 8.98 -5.94
CA GLU A 302 19.28 10.00 -5.73
C GLU A 302 18.77 11.45 -5.84
N ALA A 303 17.70 11.68 -6.61
CA ALA A 303 17.13 13.01 -6.83
C ALA A 303 16.12 13.42 -5.74
N ASN A 304 15.48 12.46 -5.08
CA ASN A 304 14.33 12.65 -4.20
C ASN A 304 14.65 12.21 -2.75
N ASP A 305 14.43 10.93 -2.41
CA ASP A 305 14.53 10.44 -1.03
C ASP A 305 15.95 10.23 -0.54
N GLN A 306 16.88 9.94 -1.44
CA GLN A 306 18.32 9.78 -1.19
C GLN A 306 18.68 8.60 -0.29
N ALA A 307 17.72 7.75 0.06
CA ALA A 307 17.92 6.53 0.82
C ALA A 307 16.82 5.52 0.54
N SER A 308 17.09 4.25 0.81
CA SER A 308 16.08 3.18 0.64
C SER A 308 14.92 3.23 1.64
N ILE A 309 15.03 4.00 2.72
CA ILE A 309 13.95 4.24 3.68
C ILE A 309 13.99 5.71 4.08
N LEU A 310 12.92 6.45 3.82
CA LEU A 310 12.72 7.81 4.29
C LEU A 310 11.65 7.85 5.38
N ASN A 311 11.93 8.56 6.47
CA ASN A 311 10.97 8.81 7.52
C ASN A 311 11.06 10.29 7.94
N ARG A 312 9.95 11.03 7.81
CA ARG A 312 9.89 12.48 7.99
C ARG A 312 8.55 12.97 8.55
N GLY A 313 8.47 14.24 8.96
CA GLY A 313 7.24 14.79 9.52
C GLY A 313 6.92 14.29 10.92
N ASN A 314 5.64 14.13 11.25
CA ASN A 314 5.10 13.64 12.53
C ASN A 314 4.83 12.13 12.49
N SER A 315 5.82 11.35 12.07
CA SER A 315 5.71 9.91 11.91
C SER A 315 6.55 9.11 12.92
N ASP A 316 5.94 8.07 13.48
CA ASP A 316 6.62 7.04 14.26
C ASP A 316 6.70 5.75 13.45
N LEU A 317 7.93 5.36 13.07
CA LEU A 317 8.20 4.10 12.39
C LEU A 317 8.90 3.12 13.33
N SER A 318 8.43 1.88 13.37
CA SER A 318 9.13 0.77 14.02
C SER A 318 9.40 -0.35 13.04
N LEU A 319 10.69 -0.66 12.85
CA LEU A 319 11.17 -1.75 12.01
C LEU A 319 11.54 -2.95 12.89
N VAL A 320 10.96 -4.11 12.61
CA VAL A 320 11.08 -5.30 13.46
C VAL A 320 11.39 -6.54 12.64
N ASN A 321 12.39 -7.34 13.03
CA ASN A 321 12.75 -8.59 12.36
C ASN A 321 12.95 -8.40 10.85
N GLY A 322 13.68 -7.36 10.47
CA GLY A 322 13.77 -6.85 9.10
C GLY A 322 15.08 -7.13 8.39
N ILE A 323 15.06 -7.12 7.07
CA ILE A 323 16.24 -7.19 6.22
C ILE A 323 16.13 -6.07 5.17
N VAL A 324 17.19 -5.26 5.07
CA VAL A 324 17.37 -4.25 4.01
C VAL A 324 18.65 -4.57 3.23
N VAL A 325 18.53 -4.78 1.92
CA VAL A 325 19.67 -5.05 1.02
C VAL A 325 19.73 -3.95 -0.04
N SER A 326 20.55 -2.95 0.22
CA SER A 326 20.78 -1.77 -0.62
C SER A 326 22.28 -1.47 -0.75
N PRO A 327 23.10 -2.40 -1.27
CA PRO A 327 24.56 -2.30 -1.19
C PRO A 327 25.17 -1.08 -1.90
N ASN A 328 24.38 -0.41 -2.75
CA ASN A 328 24.81 0.76 -3.51
C ASN A 328 24.14 2.06 -3.06
N ASN A 329 23.17 2.01 -2.14
CA ASN A 329 22.45 3.18 -1.62
C ASN A 329 22.59 3.31 -0.10
N GLU A 330 22.35 4.50 0.40
CA GLU A 330 22.06 4.80 1.79
C GLU A 330 20.85 3.97 2.22
N CYS A 331 20.87 3.38 3.42
CA CYS A 331 19.73 2.59 3.86
C CYS A 331 18.62 3.44 4.47
N VAL A 332 18.98 4.45 5.26
CA VAL A 332 17.99 5.19 6.06
C VAL A 332 18.28 6.68 6.06
N ARG A 333 17.25 7.46 5.76
CA ARG A 333 17.20 8.90 5.96
C ARG A 333 16.13 9.26 7.00
N LEU A 334 16.54 10.00 8.03
CA LEU A 334 15.62 10.69 8.92
C LEU A 334 15.63 12.18 8.61
N HIS A 335 14.46 12.76 8.37
CA HIS A 335 14.31 14.18 8.12
C HIS A 335 13.51 14.85 9.24
N GLY A 336 14.15 15.78 9.94
CA GLY A 336 13.55 16.48 11.08
C GLY A 336 12.84 17.77 10.68
N THR A 337 11.54 17.84 10.92
CA THR A 337 10.68 19.03 10.79
C THR A 337 9.90 19.28 12.09
N GLY A 338 9.06 20.33 12.14
CA GLY A 338 8.26 20.67 13.32
C GLY A 338 9.10 21.04 14.56
N THR A 339 8.86 20.32 15.67
CA THR A 339 9.53 20.51 16.97
C THR A 339 10.22 19.21 17.43
N ALA A 340 11.06 19.26 18.46
CA ALA A 340 11.75 18.06 18.96
C ALA A 340 10.79 16.95 19.41
N SER A 341 9.57 17.30 19.85
CA SER A 341 8.52 16.36 20.26
C SER A 341 7.61 15.90 19.13
N THR A 342 7.62 16.59 17.98
CA THR A 342 6.74 16.29 16.85
C THR A 342 7.50 15.82 15.61
N ARG A 343 8.82 15.92 15.57
CA ARG A 343 9.64 15.35 14.49
C ARG A 343 9.53 13.83 14.43
N ALA A 344 9.88 13.25 13.29
CA ALA A 344 9.77 11.82 13.04
C ALA A 344 10.62 11.03 14.02
N THR A 345 10.17 9.85 14.44
CA THR A 345 10.96 8.91 15.24
C THR A 345 11.05 7.55 14.55
N LEU A 346 12.18 6.88 14.75
CA LEU A 346 12.42 5.55 14.23
C LEU A 346 12.92 4.66 15.35
N THR A 347 12.36 3.46 15.45
CA THR A 347 12.91 2.37 16.25
C THR A 347 13.24 1.18 15.37
N ALA A 348 14.36 0.51 15.64
CA ALA A 348 14.77 -0.71 14.94
C ALA A 348 15.07 -1.82 15.95
N ARG A 349 14.54 -3.02 15.69
CA ARG A 349 14.77 -4.22 16.51
C ARG A 349 14.97 -5.43 15.62
N SER A 350 16.14 -6.07 15.72
CA SER A 350 16.52 -7.23 14.90
C SER A 350 16.45 -6.92 13.41
N VAL A 351 16.99 -5.76 13.01
CA VAL A 351 17.07 -5.32 11.61
C VAL A 351 18.48 -5.53 11.08
N LEU A 352 18.60 -6.30 9.99
CA LEU A 352 19.83 -6.53 9.26
C LEU A 352 19.90 -5.57 8.08
N MET A 353 21.03 -4.88 7.89
CA MET A 353 21.19 -3.94 6.78
C MET A 353 22.53 -4.14 6.07
N GLN A 354 22.46 -4.26 4.74
CA GLN A 354 23.60 -4.19 3.84
C GLN A 354 23.43 -2.93 2.98
N CYS A 355 24.16 -1.87 3.32
CA CYS A 355 24.08 -0.55 2.69
C CYS A 355 25.36 -0.22 1.91
N ASN A 356 25.39 0.94 1.23
CA ASN A 356 26.65 1.52 0.78
C ASN A 356 27.50 2.05 1.96
N ALA A 357 28.63 2.71 1.65
CA ALA A 357 29.53 3.25 2.67
C ALA A 357 28.88 4.35 3.54
N THR A 358 27.95 5.12 2.99
CA THR A 358 27.18 6.17 3.66
C THR A 358 25.83 5.59 4.07
N LYS A 359 25.79 4.81 5.15
CA LYS A 359 24.56 4.06 5.49
C LYS A 359 23.37 4.93 5.91
N TYR A 360 23.66 6.11 6.46
CA TYR A 360 22.72 6.92 7.23
C TYR A 360 22.76 8.38 6.82
N ILE A 361 21.59 8.96 6.53
CA ILE A 361 21.40 10.39 6.35
C ILE A 361 20.56 10.93 7.50
N GLY A 362 21.08 11.96 8.18
CA GLY A 362 20.26 12.86 8.97
C GLY A 362 20.08 14.17 8.19
N SER A 363 18.85 14.70 8.17
CA SER A 363 18.54 15.98 7.54
C SER A 363 17.47 16.74 8.32
N GLY A 364 17.14 17.95 7.87
CA GLY A 364 16.21 18.86 8.53
C GLY A 364 16.83 20.25 8.74
N SER A 365 16.20 21.07 9.57
CA SER A 365 16.71 22.41 9.88
C SER A 365 16.63 22.74 11.37
N GLY A 366 17.49 23.66 11.83
CA GLY A 366 17.46 24.18 13.18
C GLY A 366 17.62 23.11 14.27
N ALA A 367 16.81 23.20 15.34
CA ALA A 367 16.90 22.33 16.51
C ALA A 367 16.26 20.94 16.33
N THR A 368 15.60 20.68 15.20
CA THR A 368 14.94 19.39 14.91
C THR A 368 15.73 18.51 13.97
N ALA A 369 16.71 19.07 13.26
CA ALA A 369 17.55 18.36 12.31
C ALA A 369 18.20 17.11 12.93
N TYR A 370 18.16 16.02 12.18
CA TYR A 370 18.93 14.81 12.48
C TYR A 370 20.33 14.91 11.87
N THR A 371 21.29 14.28 12.52
CA THR A 371 22.61 13.97 11.95
C THR A 371 22.71 12.49 11.61
N ALA A 372 23.66 12.11 10.75
CA ALA A 372 23.93 10.70 10.48
C ALA A 372 24.27 9.90 11.75
N ALA A 373 24.87 10.55 12.76
CA ALA A 373 25.18 9.93 14.04
C ALA A 373 23.92 9.62 14.87
N ASP A 374 22.91 10.51 14.83
CA ASP A 374 21.63 10.27 15.49
C ASP A 374 20.93 9.04 14.89
N VAL A 375 20.94 8.91 13.57
CA VAL A 375 20.36 7.74 12.88
C VAL A 375 21.16 6.48 13.20
N ALA A 376 22.50 6.53 13.16
CA ALA A 376 23.35 5.40 13.49
C ALA A 376 23.11 4.87 14.92
N ALA A 377 22.85 5.77 15.89
CA ALA A 377 22.60 5.38 17.28
C ALA A 377 21.37 4.46 17.44
N ILE A 378 20.35 4.59 16.57
CA ILE A 378 19.14 3.74 16.58
C ILE A 378 19.49 2.27 16.31
N PHE A 379 20.51 2.04 15.50
CA PHE A 379 20.97 0.70 15.12
C PHE A 379 22.06 0.15 16.04
N SER A 380 22.49 0.92 17.06
CA SER A 380 23.46 0.47 18.07
C SER A 380 22.79 -0.37 19.19
N GLY A 381 22.36 -1.59 18.87
CA GLY A 381 21.76 -2.51 19.85
C GLY A 381 20.51 -3.22 19.32
N ASN A 382 19.69 -3.77 20.23
CA ASN A 382 18.43 -4.47 19.90
C ASN A 382 18.55 -5.57 18.83
N ASN A 383 19.69 -6.28 18.78
CA ASN A 383 20.04 -7.27 17.76
C ASN A 383 20.10 -6.73 16.31
N ASN A 384 20.17 -5.40 16.13
CA ASN A 384 20.40 -4.82 14.81
C ASN A 384 21.83 -5.11 14.34
N ASN A 385 22.01 -5.22 13.03
CA ASN A 385 23.32 -5.45 12.41
C ASN A 385 23.40 -4.75 11.05
N ASP A 386 24.12 -3.63 11.01
CA ASP A 386 24.37 -2.83 9.81
C ASP A 386 25.73 -3.16 9.15
N ALA A 387 26.47 -4.15 9.68
CA ALA A 387 27.66 -4.76 9.07
C ALA A 387 27.32 -6.09 8.39
N TYR A 388 26.03 -6.33 8.15
CA TYR A 388 25.50 -7.56 7.57
C TYR A 388 25.83 -7.66 6.08
N THR A 389 26.07 -8.88 5.61
CA THR A 389 26.17 -9.24 4.19
C THR A 389 25.14 -10.31 3.92
N ALA A 390 24.28 -10.07 2.93
CA ALA A 390 23.19 -10.96 2.60
C ALA A 390 23.69 -12.32 2.09
N SER A 391 23.04 -13.38 2.58
CA SER A 391 23.18 -14.75 2.08
C SER A 391 21.89 -15.29 1.49
N LEU A 392 20.98 -14.38 1.12
CA LEU A 392 19.66 -14.67 0.56
C LEU A 392 19.77 -15.61 -0.65
N SER A 393 18.86 -16.57 -0.72
CA SER A 393 18.64 -17.44 -1.88
C SER A 393 17.38 -16.99 -2.62
N ALA A 394 17.33 -17.23 -3.94
CA ALA A 394 16.23 -16.78 -4.80
C ALA A 394 15.86 -15.29 -4.57
N VAL A 395 16.87 -14.43 -4.37
CA VAL A 395 16.76 -13.00 -4.08
C VAL A 395 16.31 -12.67 -2.65
N PHE A 396 15.29 -13.33 -2.10
CA PHE A 396 14.63 -12.88 -0.86
C PHE A 396 14.46 -13.93 0.25
N ILE A 397 14.76 -15.20 -0.04
CA ILE A 397 14.62 -16.28 0.95
C ILE A 397 15.86 -16.29 1.85
N ASN A 398 15.66 -16.27 3.16
CA ASN A 398 16.76 -16.33 4.12
C ASN A 398 17.76 -17.46 3.84
N GLY A 399 19.04 -17.12 3.92
CA GLY A 399 20.16 -18.05 3.97
C GLY A 399 20.76 -18.16 5.36
N ALA A 400 22.04 -18.53 5.41
CA ALA A 400 22.76 -18.81 6.65
C ALA A 400 22.91 -17.58 7.57
N ALA A 401 23.21 -16.41 7.01
CA ALA A 401 23.42 -15.17 7.76
C ALA A 401 22.12 -14.69 8.43
N GLU A 402 21.00 -14.73 7.69
CA GLU A 402 19.69 -14.32 8.18
C GLU A 402 19.16 -15.32 9.21
N THR A 403 19.35 -16.62 8.97
CA THR A 403 18.95 -17.69 9.90
C THR A 403 19.69 -17.61 11.24
N ALA A 404 20.93 -17.13 11.24
CA ALA A 404 21.73 -16.97 12.45
C ALA A 404 21.35 -15.73 13.28
N ALA A 405 20.54 -14.81 12.74
CA ALA A 405 20.16 -13.60 13.43
C ALA A 405 19.11 -13.87 14.53
N THR A 406 19.28 -13.18 15.66
CA THR A 406 18.32 -13.24 16.77
C THR A 406 17.12 -12.35 16.48
N ALA A 407 15.96 -12.96 16.25
CA ALA A 407 14.69 -12.26 16.15
C ALA A 407 14.08 -11.92 17.52
N ILE A 408 13.10 -11.02 17.54
CA ILE A 408 12.22 -10.76 18.69
C ILE A 408 10.77 -11.11 18.38
N ASP A 409 9.94 -11.31 19.40
CA ASP A 409 8.50 -11.51 19.19
C ASP A 409 7.78 -10.18 18.95
N ALA A 410 7.45 -9.89 17.69
CA ALA A 410 6.70 -8.69 17.29
C ALA A 410 5.35 -8.58 17.99
N LYS A 411 4.75 -9.70 18.42
CA LYS A 411 3.46 -9.74 19.14
C LYS A 411 3.50 -9.02 20.48
N THR A 412 4.68 -8.83 21.05
CA THR A 412 4.88 -8.03 22.28
C THR A 412 4.69 -6.53 22.06
N LEU A 413 4.76 -6.05 20.81
CA LEU A 413 4.55 -4.66 20.43
C LEU A 413 3.09 -4.38 20.07
N ASP A 414 2.44 -5.34 19.40
CA ASP A 414 1.02 -5.27 19.03
C ASP A 414 0.46 -6.69 18.84
N SER A 415 -0.75 -6.97 19.35
CA SER A 415 -1.35 -8.31 19.31
C SER A 415 -1.79 -8.77 17.92
N PHE A 416 -1.83 -7.85 16.93
CA PHE A 416 -2.06 -8.18 15.53
C PHE A 416 -0.99 -9.11 14.94
N PHE A 417 0.24 -8.98 15.41
CA PHE A 417 1.36 -9.74 14.88
C PHE A 417 1.32 -11.21 15.31
N ASP A 418 1.73 -12.07 14.38
CA ASP A 418 2.06 -13.45 14.70
C ASP A 418 3.44 -13.49 15.36
N THR A 419 3.61 -14.46 16.26
CA THR A 419 4.91 -14.74 16.86
C THR A 419 5.79 -15.45 15.83
N THR A 420 6.93 -14.85 15.51
CA THR A 420 7.98 -15.42 14.66
C THR A 420 9.28 -15.57 15.44
N THR A 421 10.17 -16.45 14.97
CA THR A 421 11.49 -16.69 15.57
C THR A 421 12.62 -16.46 14.57
N TYR A 422 12.38 -15.63 13.55
CA TYR A 422 13.29 -15.36 12.45
C TYR A 422 13.16 -13.91 11.98
N VAL A 423 14.22 -13.37 11.37
CA VAL A 423 14.22 -12.09 10.67
C VAL A 423 13.89 -12.29 9.20
N GLY A 424 13.41 -11.27 8.49
CA GLY A 424 13.02 -11.37 7.09
C GLY A 424 11.56 -11.76 6.89
N ALA A 425 11.10 -11.62 5.64
CA ALA A 425 9.73 -11.96 5.23
C ALA A 425 9.51 -13.44 4.94
N VAL A 426 10.58 -14.18 4.59
CA VAL A 426 10.51 -15.60 4.22
C VAL A 426 11.57 -16.37 5.00
N LYS A 427 11.12 -17.24 5.89
CA LYS A 427 11.98 -17.86 6.90
C LYS A 427 13.11 -18.71 6.34
N ASP A 428 12.78 -19.58 5.38
CA ASP A 428 13.66 -20.56 4.76
C ASP A 428 12.98 -21.14 3.51
N ALA A 429 13.63 -22.06 2.81
CA ALA A 429 13.12 -22.64 1.56
C ALA A 429 11.82 -23.46 1.69
N ASN A 430 11.39 -23.83 2.91
CA ASN A 430 10.10 -24.50 3.14
C ASN A 430 8.96 -23.51 3.36
N ASP A 431 9.28 -22.24 3.63
CA ASP A 431 8.30 -21.18 3.75
C ASP A 431 7.91 -20.70 2.34
N THR A 432 6.69 -21.01 1.94
CA THR A 432 6.21 -20.87 0.55
C THR A 432 4.94 -20.02 0.47
N TRP A 433 4.69 -19.16 1.46
CA TRP A 433 3.49 -18.32 1.51
C TRP A 433 3.33 -17.42 0.28
N PHE A 434 4.43 -17.04 -0.37
CA PHE A 434 4.46 -16.21 -1.58
C PHE A 434 4.15 -16.99 -2.88
N ALA A 435 4.22 -18.32 -2.85
CA ALA A 435 4.14 -19.16 -4.05
C ALA A 435 2.68 -19.43 -4.48
N GLY A 436 2.50 -19.75 -5.76
CA GLY A 436 1.20 -20.15 -6.32
C GLY A 436 0.25 -19.01 -6.64
N TRP A 437 0.23 -17.92 -5.89
CA TRP A 437 -0.72 -16.81 -6.11
C TRP A 437 -0.11 -15.54 -6.64
N THR A 438 1.22 -15.44 -6.68
CA THR A 438 1.96 -14.31 -7.25
C THR A 438 2.19 -14.52 -8.75
N CYS A 439 2.63 -13.46 -9.42
CA CYS A 439 3.24 -13.53 -10.75
C CYS A 439 4.75 -13.26 -10.66
N ASN A 440 5.51 -13.87 -11.55
CA ASN A 440 6.96 -13.81 -11.65
C ASN A 440 7.42 -12.69 -12.58
N SER A 441 8.58 -12.12 -12.22
CA SER A 441 9.38 -11.23 -13.07
C SER A 441 10.82 -11.72 -13.14
N ALA A 442 11.63 -11.10 -14.00
CA ALA A 442 13.05 -11.45 -14.12
C ALA A 442 13.87 -11.13 -12.85
N TYR A 443 13.42 -10.18 -12.03
CA TYR A 443 14.11 -9.70 -10.82
C TYR A 443 13.43 -10.16 -9.52
N ALA A 444 12.22 -10.72 -9.58
CA ALA A 444 11.50 -11.28 -8.45
C ALA A 444 10.87 -12.64 -8.84
N PRO A 445 11.65 -13.74 -8.76
CA PRO A 445 11.16 -15.09 -9.07
C PRO A 445 10.47 -15.71 -7.84
N PHE A 446 9.14 -15.76 -7.83
CA PHE A 446 8.32 -16.34 -6.75
C PHE A 446 7.92 -17.80 -6.98
N ASP A 447 7.97 -18.27 -8.22
CA ASP A 447 7.64 -19.64 -8.60
C ASP A 447 8.47 -20.04 -9.83
N SER A 448 8.45 -21.32 -10.21
CA SER A 448 9.13 -21.80 -11.39
C SER A 448 8.64 -21.06 -12.65
N THR A 449 9.57 -20.61 -13.47
CA THR A 449 9.27 -20.01 -14.78
C THR A 449 8.68 -21.00 -15.78
N SER A 450 8.73 -22.30 -15.47
CA SER A 450 8.15 -23.38 -16.29
C SER A 450 6.62 -23.40 -16.28
N THR A 451 5.99 -22.78 -15.28
CA THR A 451 4.55 -22.49 -15.27
C THR A 451 4.28 -21.23 -16.09
N ALA A 452 4.16 -21.37 -17.41
CA ALA A 452 3.91 -20.28 -18.37
C ALA A 452 2.69 -19.38 -18.04
N ARG A 453 1.84 -19.79 -17.10
CA ARG A 453 0.68 -19.03 -16.59
C ARG A 453 1.00 -18.06 -15.44
N ARG A 454 2.28 -17.93 -15.06
CA ARG A 454 2.71 -17.17 -13.89
C ARG A 454 3.61 -15.98 -14.21
N ALA A 455 3.99 -15.72 -15.46
CA ALA A 455 4.72 -14.47 -15.77
C ALA A 455 3.81 -13.25 -15.62
N CYS A 456 4.28 -12.17 -15.00
CA CYS A 456 3.48 -10.94 -14.84
C CYS A 456 3.08 -10.31 -16.19
N THR A 457 3.91 -10.50 -17.21
CA THR A 457 3.66 -10.10 -18.61
C THR A 457 2.56 -10.89 -19.31
N SER A 458 2.09 -11.99 -18.69
CA SER A 458 1.04 -12.85 -19.24
C SER A 458 -0.18 -12.95 -18.32
N ILE A 459 -1.35 -13.21 -18.91
CA ILE A 459 -2.59 -13.43 -18.16
C ILE A 459 -3.00 -14.91 -18.27
N PRO A 460 -3.36 -15.57 -17.15
CA PRO A 460 -3.87 -16.93 -17.15
C PRO A 460 -5.35 -16.95 -17.59
N LEU A 461 -5.61 -16.71 -18.88
CA LEU A 461 -6.97 -16.72 -19.47
C LEU A 461 -7.59 -18.12 -19.55
#